data_AF-A0A7W1Q587-F1
#
_entry.id   AF-A0A7W1Q587-F1
#
_cell.length_a   1.000
_cell.length_b   1.000
_cell.length_c   1.000
_cell.angle_alpha   90.00
_cell.angle_beta   90.00
_cell.angle_gamma   90.00
#
_symmetry.space_group_name_H-M   'P 1'
#
loop_
_entity.id
_entity.type
_entity.pdbx_description
1 polymer ?
#
loop_
_entity_poly.entity_id
_entity_poly.type
_entity_poly.pdbx_seq_one_letter_code
_entity_poly.pdbx_strand_id
1 'polypeptide(L)' 'MKALKVNDLREKTVQELQELLEKERIALYDSRRKLVFREIKDVNLVREHRHNIARIMTLITEKKRGDK' A
#
# COMPACT_ATOMS: atom_id res chain seq x y z
N MET A 1 9.65 -1.57 -4.43
CA MET A 1 8.64 -2.08 -5.39
C MET A 1 8.19 -0.89 -6.23
N LYS A 2 7.92 -1.03 -7.53
CA LYS A 2 7.54 0.13 -8.36
C LYS A 2 6.31 0.79 -7.74
N ALA A 3 6.39 2.09 -7.44
CA ALA A 3 5.31 2.84 -6.79
C ALA A 3 3.98 2.56 -7.51
N LEU A 4 3.01 1.99 -6.81
CA LEU A 4 1.68 1.78 -7.36
C LEU A 4 1.14 3.13 -7.82
N LYS A 5 0.90 3.25 -9.13
CA LYS A 5 0.34 4.46 -9.72
C LYS A 5 -1.12 4.53 -9.31
N VAL A 6 -1.55 5.73 -8.91
CA VAL A 6 -2.90 5.99 -8.41
C VAL A 6 -3.98 5.64 -9.46
N ASN A 7 -3.64 5.76 -10.74
CA ASN A 7 -4.56 5.43 -11.83
C ASN A 7 -4.94 3.94 -11.83
N ASP A 8 -3.96 3.05 -11.65
CA ASP A 8 -4.19 1.59 -11.62
C ASP A 8 -4.99 1.14 -10.38
N LEU A 9 -4.98 1.97 -9.32
CA LEU A 9 -5.75 1.72 -8.10
C LEU A 9 -7.20 2.24 -8.20
N ARG A 10 -7.47 3.20 -9.08
CA ARG A 10 -8.83 3.76 -9.26
C ARG A 10 -9.75 2.79 -10.02
N GLU A 11 -9.21 2.03 -10.96
CA GLU A 11 -9.95 1.06 -11.78
C GLU A 11 -10.42 -0.17 -10.97
N LYS A 12 -9.79 -0.45 -9.83
CA LYS A 12 -10.08 -1.64 -8.99
C LYS A 12 -11.32 -1.47 -8.12
N THR A 13 -12.03 -2.56 -7.85
CA THR A 13 -13.22 -2.53 -7.00
C THR A 13 -12.86 -2.28 -5.51
N VAL A 14 -13.85 -1.90 -4.70
CA VAL A 14 -13.64 -1.63 -3.26
C VAL A 14 -13.13 -2.87 -2.53
N GLN A 15 -13.59 -4.06 -2.92
CA GLN A 15 -13.17 -5.34 -2.34
C GLN A 15 -11.70 -5.64 -2.69
N GLU A 16 -11.31 -5.44 -3.96
CA GLU A 16 -9.92 -5.60 -4.39
C GLU A 16 -8.97 -4.62 -3.69
N LEU A 17 -9.42 -3.39 -3.42
CA LEU A 17 -8.65 -2.40 -2.65
C LEU A 17 -8.43 -2.84 -1.20
N GLN A 18 -9.40 -3.52 -0.58
CA GLN A 18 -9.24 -4.08 0.77
C GLN A 18 -8.26 -5.25 0.78
N GLU A 19 -8.32 -6.15 -0.20
CA GLU A 19 -7.35 -7.24 -0.31
C GLU A 19 -5.92 -6.73 -0.55
N LEU A 20 -5.77 -5.68 -1.36
CA LEU A 20 -4.49 -5.02 -1.59
C LEU A 20 -3.97 -4.33 -0.32
N LEU A 21 -4.86 -3.73 0.47
CA LEU A 21 -4.51 -3.11 1.75
C LEU A 21 -3.90 -4.13 2.70
N GLU A 22 -4.50 -5.31 2.84
CA GLU A 22 -3.97 -6.36 3.71
C GLU A 22 -2.64 -6.93 3.20
N LYS A 23 -2.51 -7.14 1.88
CA LYS A 23 -1.25 -7.54 1.27
C LYS A 23 -0.12 -6.54 1.54
N GLU A 24 -0.40 -5.24 1.41
CA GLU A 24 0.57 -4.17 1.69
C GLU A 24 0.91 -4.06 3.19
N ARG A 25 -0.03 -4.34 4.10
CA ARG A 25 0.23 -4.40 5.55
C ARG A 25 1.18 -5.55 5.91
N ILE A 26 0.97 -6.73 5.33
CA ILE A 26 1.86 -7.89 5.50
C ILE A 26 3.25 -7.56 4.95
N ALA A 27 3.31 -7.00 3.74
CA ALA A 27 4.58 -6.59 3.12
C ALA A 27 5.34 -5.54 3.96
N LEU A 28 4.62 -4.59 4.58
CA LEU A 28 5.21 -3.62 5.49
C LEU A 28 5.78 -4.29 6.75
N TYR A 29 5.06 -5.26 7.33
CA TYR A 29 5.53 -6.01 8.48
C TYR A 29 6.82 -6.78 8.17
N ASP A 30 6.82 -7.52 7.06
CA ASP A 30 7.99 -8.28 6.62
C ASP A 30 9.18 -7.37 6.30
N SER A 31 8.94 -6.24 5.64
CA SER A 31 9.98 -5.27 5.32
C SER A 31 10.60 -4.65 6.58
N ARG A 32 9.78 -4.34 7.60
CA ARG A 32 10.27 -3.88 8.91
C ARG A 32 11.12 -4.93 9.59
N ARG A 33 10.65 -6.19 9.60
CA ARG A 33 11.37 -7.31 10.20
C ARG A 33 12.74 -7.50 9.53
N LYS A 34 12.78 -7.56 8.20
CA LYS A 34 14.01 -7.72 7.42
C LYS A 34 14.99 -6.56 7.58
N LEU A 35 14.48 -5.34 7.76
CA LEU A 35 15.32 -4.17 8.05
C LEU A 35 16.01 -4.29 9.43
N VAL A 36 15.28 -4.75 10.44
CA VAL A 36 15.83 -4.97 11.80
C VAL A 36 16.92 -6.05 11.77
N PHE A 37 16.68 -7.16 11.07
CA PHE A 37 17.68 -8.22 10.89
C PHE A 37 18.82 -7.85 9.92
N ARG A 38 18.82 -6.63 9.37
CA ARG A 38 19.79 -6.13 8.38
C ARG A 38 19.93 -7.00 7.12
N GLU A 39 18.89 -7.79 6.83
CA GLU A 39 18.82 -8.62 5.61
C GLU A 39 18.56 -7.75 4.37
N ILE A 40 17.98 -6.56 4.55
CA ILE A 40 17.78 -5.57 3.49
C ILE A 40 18.36 -4.22 3.94
N LYS A 41 19.11 -3.57 3.05
CA LYS A 41 19.66 -2.21 3.25
C LYS A 41 18.74 -1.09 2.75
N ASP A 42 17.72 -1.43 1.97
CA ASP A 42 16.85 -0.44 1.33
C ASP A 42 15.70 -0.02 2.25
N VAL A 43 15.91 1.11 2.92
CA VAL A 43 14.92 1.75 3.81
C VAL A 43 13.78 2.39 3.01
N ASN A 44 13.97 2.65 1.71
CA ASN A 44 12.94 3.29 0.88
C ASN A 44 11.72 2.38 0.70
N LEU A 45 11.90 1.07 0.73
CA LEU A 45 10.80 0.10 0.66
C LEU A 45 9.77 0.33 1.76
N VAL A 46 10.22 0.54 3.02
CA VAL A 46 9.32 0.82 4.16
C VAL A 46 8.57 2.14 3.97
N ARG A 47 9.20 3.13 3.32
CA ARG A 47 8.55 4.39 2.98
C ARG A 47 7.52 4.22 1.86
N GLU A 48 7.84 3.45 0.83
CA GLU A 48 6.94 3.13 -0.30
C GLU A 48 5.67 2.41 0.19
N HIS A 49 5.82 1.34 0.98
CA HIS A 49 4.68 0.60 1.54
C HIS A 49 3.75 1.50 2.36
N ARG A 50 4.30 2.41 3.18
CA ARG A 50 3.50 3.40 3.93
C ARG A 50 2.71 4.34 3.02
N HIS A 51 3.33 4.83 1.93
CA HIS A 51 2.65 5.71 0.98
C HIS A 51 1.58 4.96 0.18
N ASN A 52 1.83 3.70 -0.19
CA ASN A 52 0.85 2.86 -0.88
C ASN A 52 -0.38 2.61 0.00
N ILE A 53 -0.18 2.27 1.28
CA ILE A 53 -1.27 2.12 2.25
C ILE A 53 -2.11 3.39 2.35
N ALA A 54 -1.46 4.56 2.50
CA ALA A 54 -2.17 5.83 2.58
C ALA A 54 -3.02 6.09 1.33
N ARG A 55 -2.46 5.88 0.12
CA ARG A 55 -3.19 6.04 -1.14
C ARG A 55 -4.39 5.09 -1.25
N ILE A 56 -4.24 3.83 -0.89
CA ILE A 56 -5.33 2.84 -0.91
C ILE A 56 -6.44 3.26 0.05
N MET A 57 -6.09 3.68 1.28
CA MET A 57 -7.09 4.16 2.23
C MET A 57 -7.82 5.41 1.73
N THR A 58 -7.11 6.37 1.14
CA THR A 58 -7.72 7.56 0.53
C THR A 58 -8.71 7.17 -0.56
N LEU A 59 -8.35 6.27 -1.47
CA LEU A 59 -9.24 5.81 -2.54
C LEU A 59 -10.46 5.06 -2.01
N ILE A 60 -10.31 4.25 -0.96
CA ILE A 60 -11.45 3.61 -0.29
C ILE A 60 -12.38 4.68 0.30
N THR A 61 -11.83 5.72 0.91
CA THR A 61 -12.63 6.83 1.45
C THR A 61 -13.32 7.64 0.35
N GLU A 62 -12.63 7.95 -0.75
CA GLU A 62 -13.21 8.63 -1.93
C GLU A 62 -14.39 7.82 -2.48
N LYS A 63 -14.19 6.52 -2.74
CA LYS A 63 -15.26 5.62 -3.23
C LYS A 63 -16.43 5.48 -2.26
N LYS A 64 -16.18 5.50 -0.94
CA LYS A 64 -17.25 5.46 0.08
C LYS A 64 -18.01 6.77 0.21
N ARG A 65 -17.36 7.92 -0.03
CA ARG A 65 -17.97 9.24 0.04
C ARG A 65 -18.80 9.61 -1.19
N GLY A 66 -18.60 8.91 -2.31
CA GLY A 66 -19.29 9.22 -3.57
C GLY A 66 -18.70 10.44 -4.29
N ASP A 67 -17.54 10.92 -3.86
CA ASP A 67 -16.76 11.91 -4.60
C ASP A 67 -16.04 11.19 -5.76
N LYS A 68 -16.77 11.07 -6.87
CA LYS A 68 -16.52 10.36 -8.15
C LYS A 68 -16.86 8.88 -8.24
#